data_AF-A0A3C0CWP8-F1
#
_entry.id   AF-A0A3C0CWP8-F1
#
_cell.length_a   1.000
_cell.length_b   1.000
_cell.length_c   1.000
_cell.angle_alpha   90.00
_cell.angle_beta   90.00
_cell.angle_gamma   90.00
#
_symmetry.space_group_name_H-M   'P 1'
#
loop_
_entity.id
_entity.type
_entity.pdbx_description
1 polymer ?
#
loop_
_entity_poly.entity_id
_entity_poly.type
_entity_poly.pdbx_seq_one_letter_code
_entity_poly.pdbx_strand_id
1 'polypeptide(L)'
;MPSWNELCVADDGIFYTPERSQRIIDFLYYHHQVAADTVIDFAKAIKEETGNRKLVGLWNGYIFLPGWWNGSAPYNIMTNWRTKMFSKVLESPYIDFIAAPYSYQERHSGGFFVPQIPMDSIIFHGKMGIIEEDTRTHLTTPYKNRRNFEKHGDIFGKANDENETMAILKRNFAGVFTKPGSGLYYFGLTDEGNKWFDNAAILDTVKEFKEISKAQSGKDKNISSIAVIVSNRSFLYQKINDLSRDFLLNQMYHNLTVVGAPFDVYLDTDLNDKRFPFDKYKLYIFLNNFYLPDGERELIKKNICTNNNTAVWIYASGYIDDENAQVRNISDLTGINISKYEGRLSRLKCVITNYMDKTTEGMPTNIRFGPEQPLEPVFLVDDPTVKVLGELTSTTNEDGIYTFRKPGLAIKRFANWTSIWSGAPNLPSSLLRNIAQSAGVHIYSDSDDQVFASQRIFSLHARYDGMRTIKFPQKTSLYDPFAKRYIARNTDVVKMFVKKGETLLWVLE
;
A
#
# COMPACT_ATOMS: atom_id res chain seq x y z
N MET A 1 -5.97 -6.31 32.84
CA MET A 1 -5.16 -6.21 31.61
C MET A 1 -4.67 -7.61 31.27
N PRO A 2 -4.81 -8.09 30.03
CA PRO A 2 -4.20 -9.34 29.59
C PRO A 2 -2.68 -9.32 29.79
N SER A 3 -2.09 -10.46 30.13
CA SER A 3 -0.65 -10.67 30.14
C SER A 3 -0.08 -10.66 28.73
N TRP A 4 1.22 -10.41 28.60
CA TRP A 4 1.91 -10.48 27.30
C TRP A 4 1.72 -11.84 26.60
N ASN A 5 1.76 -12.93 27.37
CA ASN A 5 1.58 -14.28 26.86
C ASN A 5 0.16 -14.49 26.28
N GLU A 6 -0.87 -13.95 26.94
CA GLU A 6 -2.25 -13.99 26.41
C GLU A 6 -2.36 -13.24 25.07
N LEU A 7 -1.61 -12.15 24.87
CA LEU A 7 -1.57 -11.41 23.59
C LEU A 7 -0.81 -12.13 22.45
N CYS A 8 -0.20 -13.27 22.73
CA CYS A 8 0.55 -14.08 21.76
C CYS A 8 -0.19 -15.37 21.38
N VAL A 9 -1.36 -15.64 21.95
CA VAL A 9 -2.13 -16.88 21.74
C VAL A 9 -3.49 -16.54 21.15
N ALA A 10 -3.71 -16.94 19.89
CA ALA A 10 -4.96 -16.74 19.15
C ALA A 10 -5.86 -17.99 19.23
N ASP A 11 -7.15 -17.82 18.91
CA ASP A 11 -8.13 -18.91 18.91
C ASP A 11 -8.03 -19.80 17.66
N ASP A 12 -7.72 -19.18 16.52
CA ASP A 12 -7.66 -19.82 15.22
C ASP A 12 -6.54 -19.24 14.34
N GLY A 13 -5.43 -19.96 14.22
CA GLY A 13 -4.23 -19.51 13.51
C GLY A 13 -3.68 -18.22 14.11
N ILE A 14 -3.83 -17.11 13.38
CA ILE A 14 -3.46 -15.76 13.87
C ILE A 14 -4.60 -14.96 14.48
N PHE A 15 -5.85 -15.46 14.44
CA PHE A 15 -7.04 -14.66 14.73
C PHE A 15 -7.57 -14.82 16.16
N TYR A 16 -7.90 -13.69 16.79
CA TYR A 16 -8.82 -13.64 17.90
C TYR A 16 -10.24 -13.65 17.36
N THR A 17 -11.10 -14.48 17.95
CA THR A 17 -12.48 -14.64 17.49
C THR A 17 -13.43 -13.95 18.48
N PRO A 18 -14.47 -13.22 18.02
CA PRO A 18 -15.43 -12.58 18.91
C PRO A 18 -16.04 -13.54 19.94
N GLU A 19 -16.30 -14.79 19.56
CA GLU A 19 -16.96 -15.80 20.40
C GLU A 19 -16.11 -16.25 21.59
N ARG A 20 -14.77 -16.18 21.48
CA ARG A 20 -13.84 -16.77 22.46
C ARG A 20 -12.90 -15.74 23.10
N SER A 21 -12.47 -14.75 22.32
CA SER A 21 -11.47 -13.77 22.72
C SER A 21 -11.98 -12.33 22.78
N GLN A 22 -13.31 -12.12 22.92
CA GLN A 22 -13.90 -10.77 23.04
C GLN A 22 -13.18 -9.92 24.09
N ARG A 23 -12.84 -10.50 25.25
CA ARG A 23 -12.10 -9.80 26.32
C ARG A 23 -10.74 -9.24 25.85
N ILE A 24 -10.04 -9.95 24.96
CA ILE A 24 -8.76 -9.50 24.39
C ILE A 24 -9.02 -8.40 23.36
N ILE A 25 -10.02 -8.60 22.49
CA ILE A 25 -10.41 -7.63 21.46
C ILE A 25 -10.83 -6.30 22.11
N ASP A 26 -11.69 -6.34 23.12
CA ASP A 26 -12.14 -5.18 23.90
C ASP A 26 -10.96 -4.46 24.59
N PHE A 27 -10.02 -5.22 25.14
CA PHE A 27 -8.82 -4.64 25.75
C PHE A 27 -7.97 -3.91 24.70
N LEU A 28 -7.70 -4.53 23.55
CA LEU A 28 -6.94 -3.89 22.46
C LEU A 28 -7.69 -2.66 21.93
N TYR A 29 -9.00 -2.76 21.76
CA TYR A 29 -9.85 -1.67 21.32
C TYR A 29 -9.73 -0.49 22.31
N TYR A 30 -10.02 -0.71 23.59
CA TYR A 30 -9.93 0.32 24.63
C TYR A 30 -8.53 0.91 24.74
N HIS A 31 -7.49 0.07 24.76
CA HIS A 31 -6.11 0.52 24.90
C HIS A 31 -5.69 1.47 23.77
N HIS A 32 -6.01 1.12 22.52
CA HIS A 32 -5.72 1.98 21.38
C HIS A 32 -6.66 3.18 21.28
N GLN A 33 -7.90 3.05 21.75
CA GLN A 33 -8.85 4.17 21.80
C GLN A 33 -8.35 5.25 22.76
N VAL A 34 -7.89 4.89 23.96
CA VAL A 34 -7.35 5.86 24.93
C VAL A 34 -6.18 6.64 24.35
N ALA A 35 -5.30 6.00 23.58
CA ALA A 35 -4.21 6.69 22.89
C ALA A 35 -4.72 7.70 21.85
N ALA A 36 -5.76 7.34 21.08
CA ALA A 36 -6.38 8.24 20.12
C ALA A 36 -7.12 9.41 20.79
N ASP A 37 -7.90 9.14 21.84
CA ASP A 37 -8.61 10.16 22.62
C ASP A 37 -7.62 11.16 23.22
N THR A 38 -6.51 10.68 23.79
CA THR A 38 -5.47 11.53 24.40
C THR A 38 -4.87 12.52 23.40
N VAL A 39 -4.52 12.06 22.18
CA VAL A 39 -3.94 12.98 21.16
C VAL A 39 -4.98 13.94 20.60
N ILE A 40 -6.24 13.53 20.52
CA ILE A 40 -7.36 14.39 20.12
C ILE A 40 -7.61 15.46 21.17
N ASP A 41 -7.56 15.12 22.46
CA ASP A 41 -7.72 16.08 23.56
C ASP A 41 -6.60 17.12 23.57
N PHE A 42 -5.34 16.72 23.35
CA PHE A 42 -4.25 17.68 23.17
C PHE A 42 -4.46 18.58 21.96
N ALA A 43 -4.90 18.03 20.83
CA ALA A 43 -5.19 18.81 19.65
C ALA A 43 -6.30 19.84 19.92
N LYS A 44 -7.38 19.41 20.58
CA LYS A 44 -8.49 20.27 21.00
C LYS A 44 -8.01 21.43 21.88
N ALA A 45 -7.22 21.14 22.91
CA ALA A 45 -6.67 22.18 23.80
C ALA A 45 -5.84 23.22 23.01
N ILE A 46 -4.99 22.78 22.07
CA ILE A 46 -4.24 23.70 21.21
C ILE A 46 -5.19 24.55 20.35
N LYS A 47 -6.24 23.94 19.77
CA LYS A 47 -7.22 24.67 18.97
C LYS A 47 -7.98 25.71 19.79
N GLU A 48 -8.40 25.38 21.01
CA GLU A 48 -9.12 26.29 21.91
C GLU A 48 -8.24 27.47 22.33
N GLU A 49 -7.03 27.20 22.84
CA GLU A 49 -6.08 28.24 23.29
C GLU A 49 -5.63 29.17 22.15
N THR A 50 -5.55 28.64 20.93
CA THR A 50 -5.14 29.45 19.77
C THR A 50 -6.31 30.14 19.07
N GLY A 51 -7.56 29.94 19.52
CA GLY A 51 -8.76 30.39 18.80
C GLY A 51 -8.80 29.85 17.36
N ASN A 52 -8.38 28.60 17.17
CA ASN A 52 -8.24 27.90 15.90
C ASN A 52 -7.29 28.56 14.88
N ARG A 53 -6.37 29.44 15.31
CA ARG A 53 -5.41 30.13 14.42
C ARG A 53 -4.18 29.31 14.05
N LYS A 54 -3.96 28.16 14.69
CA LYS A 54 -2.80 27.29 14.44
C LYS A 54 -3.24 25.96 13.84
N LEU A 55 -2.44 25.47 12.89
CA LEU A 55 -2.56 24.12 12.37
C LEU A 55 -2.00 23.14 13.40
N VAL A 56 -2.68 22.01 13.57
CA VAL A 56 -2.33 20.93 14.49
C VAL A 56 -2.25 19.64 13.69
N GLY A 57 -1.17 18.89 13.89
CA GLY A 57 -0.99 17.61 13.23
C GLY A 57 -0.15 16.65 14.03
N LEU A 58 -0.11 15.41 13.56
CA LEU A 58 0.44 14.27 14.29
C LEU A 58 1.27 13.38 13.38
N TRP A 59 2.33 12.79 13.93
CA TRP A 59 2.91 11.57 13.36
C TRP A 59 2.06 10.36 13.74
N ASN A 60 1.22 9.86 12.82
CA ASN A 60 0.24 8.80 13.11
C ASN A 60 -0.11 7.99 11.84
N GLY A 61 -0.80 6.86 11.99
CA GLY A 61 -1.35 6.08 10.86
C GLY A 61 -0.37 5.17 10.12
N TYR A 62 0.70 4.74 10.79
CA TYR A 62 1.86 4.02 10.24
C TYR A 62 1.57 2.58 9.76
N ILE A 63 0.70 2.42 8.76
CA ILE A 63 0.26 1.11 8.26
C ILE A 63 1.26 0.44 7.31
N PHE A 64 2.18 1.20 6.73
CA PHE A 64 3.26 0.68 5.88
C PHE A 64 4.64 0.86 6.52
N LEU A 65 4.70 0.86 7.85
CA LEU A 65 5.95 0.92 8.61
C LEU A 65 6.79 -0.33 8.35
N PRO A 66 8.01 -0.22 7.77
CA PRO A 66 8.84 -1.38 7.45
C PRO A 66 9.40 -2.15 8.66
N GLY A 67 9.14 -1.68 9.88
CA GLY A 67 9.76 -2.18 11.11
C GLY A 67 11.26 -1.84 11.18
N TRP A 68 11.82 -1.75 12.38
CA TRP A 68 13.29 -1.65 12.58
C TRP A 68 13.79 -3.01 13.11
N TRP A 69 14.84 -3.54 12.51
CA TRP A 69 15.22 -4.97 12.58
C TRP A 69 15.75 -5.46 13.96
N ASN A 70 15.61 -6.78 14.18
CA ASN A 70 16.22 -7.64 15.21
C ASN A 70 15.72 -7.46 16.66
N GLY A 71 14.54 -7.98 16.96
CA GLY A 71 14.14 -8.22 18.35
C GLY A 71 12.63 -8.26 18.51
N SER A 72 12.17 -9.25 19.26
CA SER A 72 10.80 -9.43 19.72
C SER A 72 10.14 -8.11 20.15
N ALA A 73 9.21 -7.63 19.30
CA ALA A 73 7.96 -6.94 19.65
C ALA A 73 7.79 -5.40 19.68
N PRO A 74 8.74 -4.49 19.93
CA PRO A 74 8.37 -3.07 20.13
C PRO A 74 8.14 -2.23 18.85
N TYR A 75 8.47 -2.74 17.65
CA TYR A 75 8.33 -1.98 16.39
C TYR A 75 7.54 -2.71 15.29
N ASN A 76 6.83 -3.78 15.65
CA ASN A 76 5.88 -4.41 14.75
C ASN A 76 4.64 -3.51 14.63
N ILE A 77 4.08 -3.35 13.43
CA ILE A 77 2.82 -2.62 13.20
C ILE A 77 1.70 -3.06 14.17
N MET A 78 1.69 -4.33 14.54
CA MET A 78 0.75 -4.93 15.47
C MET A 78 0.90 -4.46 16.91
N THR A 79 2.03 -3.93 17.33
CA THR A 79 2.23 -3.36 18.67
C THR A 79 2.26 -1.84 18.65
N ASN A 80 2.23 -1.24 17.45
CA ASN A 80 2.24 0.21 17.28
C ASN A 80 0.91 0.85 17.68
N TRP A 81 0.95 1.67 18.74
CA TRP A 81 -0.19 2.41 19.29
C TRP A 81 -0.81 3.40 18.30
N ARG A 82 -0.04 3.86 17.29
CA ARG A 82 -0.43 4.84 16.27
C ARG A 82 -1.15 4.25 15.05
N THR A 83 -1.68 3.03 15.16
CA THR A 83 -2.24 2.34 13.97
C THR A 83 -3.72 2.02 14.16
N LYS A 84 -4.10 1.26 15.20
CA LYS A 84 -5.40 0.57 15.23
C LYS A 84 -6.64 1.49 15.29
N MET A 85 -6.53 2.68 15.88
CA MET A 85 -7.62 3.67 16.00
C MET A 85 -7.41 4.91 15.12
N PHE A 86 -6.75 4.73 13.97
CA PHE A 86 -6.43 5.86 13.10
C PHE A 86 -7.66 6.52 12.45
N SER A 87 -8.73 5.76 12.15
CA SER A 87 -9.98 6.34 11.60
C SER A 87 -10.56 7.41 12.52
N LYS A 88 -10.61 7.15 13.83
CA LYS A 88 -11.04 8.12 14.86
C LYS A 88 -10.16 9.39 14.88
N VAL A 89 -8.86 9.25 14.63
CA VAL A 89 -7.94 10.40 14.50
C VAL A 89 -8.27 11.20 13.23
N LEU A 90 -8.65 10.54 12.14
CA LEU A 90 -9.06 11.20 10.90
C LEU A 90 -10.43 11.90 11.01
N GLU A 91 -11.36 11.35 11.79
CA GLU A 91 -12.67 11.96 12.00
C GLU A 91 -12.63 13.20 12.91
N SER A 92 -11.56 13.35 13.70
CA SER A 92 -11.43 14.48 14.62
C SER A 92 -11.36 15.83 13.87
N PRO A 93 -12.19 16.82 14.24
CA PRO A 93 -12.15 18.16 13.65
C PRO A 93 -10.95 18.99 14.13
N TYR A 94 -10.23 18.52 15.16
CA TYR A 94 -9.14 19.27 15.78
C TYR A 94 -7.77 19.01 15.13
N ILE A 95 -7.71 18.07 14.19
CA ILE A 95 -6.48 17.66 13.50
C ILE A 95 -6.57 18.10 12.04
N ASP A 96 -5.61 18.91 11.59
CA ASP A 96 -5.58 19.46 10.23
C ASP A 96 -4.66 18.66 9.29
N PHE A 97 -3.63 18.00 9.83
CA PHE A 97 -2.67 17.24 9.02
C PHE A 97 -2.12 16.01 9.73
N ILE A 98 -1.74 15.01 8.95
CA ILE A 98 -1.00 13.84 9.41
C ILE A 98 0.35 13.83 8.71
N ALA A 99 1.42 13.68 9.49
CA ALA A 99 2.78 13.58 8.99
C ALA A 99 3.31 12.15 9.09
N ALA A 100 4.12 11.72 8.13
CA ALA A 100 4.99 10.55 8.28
C ALA A 100 6.13 10.59 7.26
N PRO A 101 7.28 9.97 7.53
CA PRO A 101 8.25 9.68 6.49
C PRO A 101 7.68 8.75 5.42
N TYR A 102 8.30 8.76 4.25
CA TYR A 102 8.15 7.67 3.30
C TYR A 102 8.96 6.46 3.79
N SER A 103 8.73 5.28 3.21
CA SER A 103 9.31 4.04 3.70
C SER A 103 10.83 4.07 3.75
N TYR A 104 11.39 3.49 4.81
CA TYR A 104 12.82 3.22 4.94
C TYR A 104 13.31 1.98 4.16
N GLN A 105 12.43 1.33 3.40
CA GLN A 105 12.77 0.28 2.45
C GLN A 105 12.76 0.84 1.03
N GLU A 106 13.62 0.30 0.16
CA GLU A 106 13.64 0.64 -1.27
C GLU A 106 13.90 2.14 -1.56
N ARG A 107 14.54 2.90 -0.65
CA ARG A 107 14.80 4.34 -0.88
C ARG A 107 15.80 4.65 -1.98
N HIS A 108 16.70 3.70 -2.23
CA HIS A 108 17.83 3.82 -3.15
C HIS A 108 17.41 4.17 -4.59
N SER A 109 18.39 4.53 -5.40
CA SER A 109 18.21 4.80 -6.83
C SER A 109 17.71 3.55 -7.58
N GLY A 110 16.55 3.66 -8.23
CA GLY A 110 15.82 2.55 -8.85
C GLY A 110 14.84 1.84 -7.90
N GLY A 111 14.76 2.27 -6.64
CA GLY A 111 13.76 1.79 -5.69
C GLY A 111 12.46 2.61 -5.72
N PHE A 112 11.69 2.63 -4.64
CA PHE A 112 10.31 3.11 -4.63
C PHE A 112 10.05 4.21 -3.61
N PHE A 113 9.07 5.06 -3.91
CA PHE A 113 8.46 5.97 -2.96
C PHE A 113 7.10 5.41 -2.50
N VAL A 114 6.99 5.13 -1.21
CA VAL A 114 5.75 4.68 -0.58
C VAL A 114 5.62 5.42 0.75
N PRO A 115 4.61 6.27 0.93
CA PRO A 115 4.29 6.83 2.24
C PRO A 115 4.06 5.73 3.28
N GLN A 116 4.51 5.91 4.52
CA GLN A 116 4.23 4.92 5.57
C GLN A 116 2.76 4.92 6.05
N ILE A 117 1.94 5.79 5.47
CA ILE A 117 0.56 6.11 5.87
C ILE A 117 -0.39 5.93 4.67
N PRO A 118 -1.69 5.64 4.91
CA PRO A 118 -2.71 5.61 3.85
C PRO A 118 -3.05 7.06 3.45
N MET A 119 -2.25 7.62 2.53
CA MET A 119 -2.30 9.03 2.15
C MET A 119 -3.68 9.45 1.63
N ASP A 120 -4.34 8.59 0.85
CA ASP A 120 -5.61 8.93 0.21
C ASP A 120 -6.77 8.98 1.22
N SER A 121 -6.76 8.16 2.29
CA SER A 121 -7.65 8.33 3.44
C SER A 121 -7.49 9.69 4.11
N ILE A 122 -6.24 10.11 4.36
CA ILE A 122 -5.98 11.39 5.05
C ILE A 122 -6.56 12.55 4.24
N ILE A 123 -6.31 12.56 2.92
CA ILE A 123 -6.83 13.56 1.99
C ILE A 123 -8.37 13.50 1.94
N PHE A 124 -8.95 12.31 1.89
CA PHE A 124 -10.40 12.12 1.86
C PHE A 124 -11.12 12.73 3.07
N HIS A 125 -10.52 12.64 4.26
CA HIS A 125 -11.02 13.27 5.49
C HIS A 125 -10.74 14.79 5.56
N GLY A 126 -10.33 15.41 4.45
CA GLY A 126 -10.08 16.85 4.37
C GLY A 126 -8.83 17.32 5.12
N LYS A 127 -7.92 16.39 5.42
CA LYS A 127 -6.65 16.68 6.12
C LYS A 127 -5.49 16.69 5.13
N MET A 128 -4.43 17.42 5.47
CA MET A 128 -3.21 17.36 4.68
C MET A 128 -2.38 16.12 5.02
N GLY A 129 -2.01 15.34 4.00
CA GLY A 129 -1.01 14.28 4.13
C GLY A 129 0.39 14.85 3.92
N ILE A 130 1.20 14.95 4.96
CA ILE A 130 2.53 15.57 4.88
C ILE A 130 3.61 14.50 4.96
N ILE A 131 4.48 14.44 3.97
CA ILE A 131 5.59 13.49 3.95
C ILE A 131 6.88 14.13 4.44
N GLU A 132 7.50 13.50 5.43
CA GLU A 132 8.86 13.83 5.84
C GLU A 132 9.82 13.34 4.75
N GLU A 133 10.48 14.29 4.11
CA GLU A 133 11.52 14.08 3.12
C GLU A 133 12.88 14.03 3.84
N ASP A 134 13.19 12.84 4.34
CA ASP A 134 14.44 12.48 5.00
C ASP A 134 15.32 11.57 4.13
N THR A 135 15.26 11.75 2.80
CA THR A 135 16.16 11.08 1.85
C THR A 135 17.62 11.31 2.22
N ARG A 136 18.38 10.21 2.30
CA ARG A 136 19.84 10.24 2.41
C ARG A 136 20.43 10.64 1.06
N THR A 137 20.78 11.90 0.91
CA THR A 137 21.39 12.44 -0.31
C THR A 137 22.85 12.00 -0.43
N HIS A 138 23.50 12.34 -1.54
CA HIS A 138 24.94 12.14 -1.70
C HIS A 138 25.79 12.82 -0.62
N LEU A 139 25.29 13.90 -0.01
CA LEU A 139 25.96 14.63 1.07
C LEU A 139 25.87 13.95 2.43
N THR A 140 24.90 13.06 2.65
CA THR A 140 24.70 12.40 3.94
C THR A 140 25.97 11.66 4.37
N THR A 141 26.54 12.00 5.53
CA THR A 141 27.70 11.25 6.00
C THR A 141 27.29 9.90 6.62
N PRO A 142 28.16 8.87 6.53
CA PRO A 142 27.93 7.59 7.18
C PRO A 142 27.88 7.72 8.71
N TYR A 143 26.99 6.99 9.37
CA TYR A 143 26.90 6.97 10.84
C TYR A 143 28.19 6.40 11.46
N LYS A 144 28.91 7.23 12.23
CA LYS A 144 30.19 6.89 12.89
C LYS A 144 30.20 5.55 13.66
N ASN A 145 29.04 5.13 14.20
CA ASN A 145 28.88 3.95 15.06
C ASN A 145 28.08 2.78 14.44
N ARG A 146 27.64 2.84 13.17
CA ARG A 146 26.93 1.72 12.50
C ARG A 146 27.75 1.10 11.35
N ARG A 147 29.05 0.90 11.60
CA ARG A 147 30.07 0.44 10.62
C ARG A 147 29.75 -0.86 9.86
N ASN A 148 28.77 -1.67 10.30
CA ASN A 148 28.44 -2.94 9.63
C ASN A 148 27.24 -2.85 8.67
N PHE A 149 26.29 -1.93 8.88
CA PHE A 149 25.09 -1.84 8.02
C PHE A 149 25.31 -0.98 6.77
N GLU A 150 26.28 -0.07 6.80
CA GLU A 150 26.58 0.85 5.69
C GLU A 150 27.58 0.28 4.68
N LYS A 151 28.28 -0.83 5.02
CA LYS A 151 29.28 -1.48 4.14
C LYS A 151 28.69 -2.50 3.16
N HIS A 152 27.47 -2.98 3.41
CA HIS A 152 26.79 -3.97 2.58
C HIS A 152 25.52 -3.34 2.00
N GLY A 153 25.65 -2.57 0.93
CA GLY A 153 24.52 -2.00 0.17
C GLY A 153 23.48 -1.34 1.06
N ASP A 154 23.69 -0.05 1.41
CA ASP A 154 22.90 0.70 2.39
C ASP A 154 21.42 0.25 2.45
N ILE A 155 21.09 -0.50 3.51
CA ILE A 155 19.75 -1.04 3.75
C ILE A 155 18.67 0.06 3.85
N PHE A 156 19.07 1.32 4.09
CA PHE A 156 18.21 2.48 4.16
C PHE A 156 18.25 3.36 2.90
N GLY A 157 19.12 3.03 1.94
CA GLY A 157 19.30 3.72 0.66
C GLY A 157 19.87 5.14 0.76
N LYS A 158 21.13 5.32 0.35
CA LYS A 158 21.79 6.61 0.13
C LYS A 158 22.05 6.80 -1.35
N ALA A 159 21.81 8.01 -1.86
CA ALA A 159 22.21 8.39 -3.21
C ALA A 159 23.75 8.41 -3.35
N ASN A 160 24.28 7.83 -4.42
CA ASN A 160 25.72 7.78 -4.68
C ASN A 160 26.29 9.14 -5.12
N ASP A 161 25.50 9.91 -5.87
CA ASP A 161 25.91 11.19 -6.43
C ASP A 161 24.76 12.23 -6.50
N GLU A 162 25.09 13.42 -6.99
CA GLU A 162 24.15 14.53 -7.15
C GLU A 162 23.01 14.16 -8.11
N ASN A 163 23.27 13.45 -9.20
CA ASN A 163 22.24 13.08 -10.18
C ASN A 163 21.23 12.09 -9.59
N GLU A 164 21.70 11.06 -8.90
CA GLU A 164 20.82 10.12 -8.18
C GLU A 164 19.99 10.83 -7.12
N THR A 165 20.59 11.79 -6.41
CA THR A 165 19.85 12.60 -5.43
C THR A 165 18.70 13.34 -6.11
N MET A 166 18.95 14.03 -7.23
CA MET A 166 17.89 14.78 -7.93
C MET A 166 16.80 13.86 -8.47
N ALA A 167 17.19 12.69 -8.98
CA ALA A 167 16.22 11.72 -9.49
C ALA A 167 15.33 11.17 -8.36
N ILE A 168 15.90 10.83 -7.20
CA ILE A 168 15.12 10.40 -6.03
C ILE A 168 14.18 11.50 -5.54
N LEU A 169 14.66 12.75 -5.44
CA LEU A 169 13.80 13.86 -5.03
C LEU A 169 12.66 14.10 -6.02
N LYS A 170 12.91 13.97 -7.34
CA LYS A 170 11.85 14.02 -8.36
C LYS A 170 10.82 12.91 -8.18
N ARG A 171 11.25 11.68 -7.88
CA ARG A 171 10.38 10.52 -7.62
C ARG A 171 9.47 10.82 -6.42
N ASN A 172 10.06 11.26 -5.32
CA ASN A 172 9.33 11.53 -4.08
C ASN A 172 8.36 12.72 -4.26
N PHE A 173 8.81 13.79 -4.93
CA PHE A 173 7.93 14.91 -5.29
C PHE A 173 6.76 14.44 -6.16
N ALA A 174 6.98 13.58 -7.17
CA ALA A 174 5.88 13.05 -7.98
C ALA A 174 4.89 12.22 -7.17
N GLY A 175 5.37 11.39 -6.23
CA GLY A 175 4.51 10.58 -5.36
C GLY A 175 3.60 11.39 -4.43
N VAL A 176 4.06 12.57 -3.99
CA VAL A 176 3.24 13.53 -3.24
C VAL A 176 2.36 14.33 -4.20
N PHE A 177 2.95 14.95 -5.21
CA PHE A 177 2.28 15.96 -6.00
C PHE A 177 1.13 15.42 -6.86
N THR A 178 1.20 14.16 -7.29
CA THR A 178 0.09 13.47 -7.98
C THR A 178 -1.10 13.16 -7.07
N LYS A 179 -1.00 13.46 -5.77
CA LYS A 179 -2.04 13.34 -4.74
C LYS A 179 -2.42 14.72 -4.19
N PRO A 180 -3.30 15.49 -4.88
CA PRO A 180 -3.74 16.79 -4.39
C PRO A 180 -4.28 16.72 -2.95
N GLY A 181 -3.79 17.60 -2.07
CA GLY A 181 -4.05 17.53 -0.62
C GLY A 181 -2.88 16.95 0.19
N SER A 182 -1.77 16.59 -0.45
CA SER A 182 -0.53 16.21 0.22
C SER A 182 0.59 17.24 0.05
N GLY A 183 1.63 17.13 0.87
CA GLY A 183 2.80 18.00 0.85
C GLY A 183 4.04 17.28 1.38
N LEU A 184 5.17 17.99 1.37
CA LEU A 184 6.45 17.49 1.90
C LEU A 184 7.14 18.55 2.76
N TYR A 185 7.93 18.09 3.75
CA TYR A 185 8.92 18.93 4.43
C TYR A 185 10.26 18.20 4.48
N TYR A 186 11.35 18.94 4.35
CA TYR A 186 12.70 18.38 4.37
C TYR A 186 13.19 18.23 5.81
N PHE A 187 13.74 17.06 6.12
CA PHE A 187 14.23 16.75 7.46
C PHE A 187 15.52 15.94 7.38
N GLY A 188 16.65 16.58 7.64
CA GLY A 188 17.92 15.88 7.78
C GLY A 188 18.10 15.35 9.20
N LEU A 189 18.53 14.09 9.32
CA LEU A 189 18.79 13.44 10.61
C LEU A 189 20.24 13.69 11.06
N THR A 190 20.58 13.22 12.26
CA THR A 190 21.91 13.32 12.91
C THR A 190 22.32 14.74 13.32
N ASP A 191 23.53 14.86 13.88
CA ASP A 191 24.17 16.14 14.21
C ASP A 191 24.39 17.02 12.95
N GLU A 192 24.28 16.44 11.75
CA GLU A 192 24.36 17.18 10.49
C GLU A 192 23.07 17.91 10.13
N GLY A 193 21.93 17.45 10.64
CA GLY A 193 20.62 18.02 10.33
C GLY A 193 20.43 18.24 8.83
N ASN A 194 19.91 19.41 8.46
CA ASN A 194 19.60 19.76 7.07
C ASN A 194 20.82 19.97 6.15
N LYS A 195 22.06 19.73 6.61
CA LYS A 195 23.23 19.69 5.73
C LYS A 195 23.13 18.61 4.66
N TRP A 196 22.26 17.62 4.83
CA TRP A 196 21.93 16.64 3.80
C TRP A 196 21.39 17.30 2.51
N PHE A 197 20.84 18.52 2.60
CA PHE A 197 20.27 19.23 1.45
C PHE A 197 21.07 20.48 1.05
N ASP A 198 22.26 20.68 1.64
CA ASP A 198 23.10 21.87 1.44
C ASP A 198 23.93 21.79 0.14
N ASN A 199 23.23 21.77 -0.99
CA ASN A 199 23.81 21.74 -2.33
C ASN A 199 22.95 22.59 -3.28
N ALA A 200 23.61 23.38 -4.14
CA ALA A 200 22.93 24.30 -5.04
C ALA A 200 21.96 23.59 -6.01
N ALA A 201 22.36 22.44 -6.57
CA ALA A 201 21.50 21.68 -7.48
C ALA A 201 20.27 21.08 -6.76
N ILE A 202 20.41 20.68 -5.48
CA ILE A 202 19.26 20.30 -4.64
C ILE A 202 18.30 21.48 -4.52
N LEU A 203 18.80 22.65 -4.13
CA LEU A 203 17.96 23.83 -3.90
C LEU A 203 17.28 24.32 -5.19
N ASP A 204 17.98 24.28 -6.32
CA ASP A 204 17.40 24.59 -7.64
C ASP A 204 16.32 23.59 -8.05
N THR A 205 16.50 22.30 -7.72
CA THR A 205 15.47 21.28 -7.93
C THR A 205 14.23 21.54 -7.07
N VAL A 206 14.40 21.92 -5.80
CA VAL A 206 13.29 22.30 -4.91
C VAL A 206 12.59 23.56 -5.40
N LYS A 207 13.33 24.53 -5.93
CA LYS A 207 12.75 25.72 -6.57
C LYS A 207 11.87 25.33 -7.76
N GLU A 208 12.31 24.40 -8.60
CA GLU A 208 11.49 23.92 -9.72
C GLU A 208 10.22 23.21 -9.23
N PHE A 209 10.31 22.37 -8.18
CA PHE A 209 9.12 21.76 -7.56
C PHE A 209 8.10 22.81 -7.11
N LYS A 210 8.56 23.92 -6.53
CA LYS A 210 7.70 25.03 -6.12
C LYS A 210 7.02 25.70 -7.32
N GLU A 211 7.74 25.94 -8.42
CA GLU A 211 7.16 26.54 -9.63
C GLU A 211 6.13 25.62 -10.29
N ILE A 212 6.43 24.32 -10.40
CA ILE A 212 5.47 23.30 -10.86
C ILE A 212 4.22 23.30 -9.97
N SER A 213 4.43 23.26 -8.64
CA SER A 213 3.34 23.27 -7.67
C SER A 213 2.47 24.51 -7.80
N LYS A 214 3.06 25.70 -7.88
CA LYS A 214 2.34 26.96 -8.09
C LYS A 214 1.56 26.97 -9.41
N ALA A 215 2.14 26.42 -10.49
CA ALA A 215 1.51 26.42 -11.81
C ALA A 215 0.29 25.49 -11.90
N GLN A 216 0.31 24.34 -11.20
CA GLN A 216 -0.76 23.34 -11.25
C GLN A 216 -1.69 23.32 -10.02
N SER A 217 -1.35 24.04 -8.94
CA SER A 217 -2.17 24.11 -7.73
C SER A 217 -3.62 24.52 -8.06
N GLY A 218 -4.56 23.74 -7.53
CA GLY A 218 -6.00 23.91 -7.77
C GLY A 218 -6.50 23.46 -9.15
N LYS A 219 -5.62 23.00 -10.06
CA LYS A 219 -6.00 22.58 -11.41
C LYS A 219 -5.85 21.09 -11.68
N ASP A 220 -4.96 20.42 -10.94
CA ASP A 220 -4.70 19.00 -11.08
C ASP A 220 -5.73 18.14 -10.32
N LYS A 221 -5.95 16.92 -10.80
CA LYS A 221 -6.92 15.98 -10.23
C LYS A 221 -6.32 14.58 -10.18
N ASN A 222 -6.67 13.85 -9.13
CA ASN A 222 -6.38 12.44 -9.05
C ASN A 222 -7.21 11.67 -10.10
N ILE A 223 -6.56 10.78 -10.84
CA ILE A 223 -7.15 9.97 -11.93
C ILE A 223 -7.04 8.45 -11.69
N SER A 224 -6.63 8.03 -10.49
CA SER A 224 -6.49 6.60 -10.16
C SER A 224 -7.79 5.85 -10.41
N SER A 225 -7.71 4.64 -10.96
CA SER A 225 -8.87 3.74 -11.13
C SER A 225 -8.72 2.45 -10.33
N ILE A 226 -7.70 2.36 -9.49
CA ILE A 226 -7.46 1.27 -8.53
C ILE A 226 -7.62 1.84 -7.12
N ALA A 227 -8.48 1.23 -6.31
CA ALA A 227 -8.56 1.46 -4.87
C ALA A 227 -7.96 0.26 -4.13
N VAL A 228 -6.93 0.51 -3.33
CA VAL A 228 -6.35 -0.46 -2.40
C VAL A 228 -6.97 -0.20 -1.03
N ILE A 229 -7.68 -1.18 -0.50
CA ILE A 229 -8.36 -1.09 0.78
C ILE A 229 -7.51 -1.83 1.82
N VAL A 230 -7.26 -1.16 2.94
CA VAL A 230 -6.51 -1.69 4.09
C VAL A 230 -7.32 -1.51 5.37
N SER A 231 -7.06 -2.31 6.39
CA SER A 231 -7.81 -2.29 7.65
C SER A 231 -6.89 -2.15 8.84
N ASN A 232 -7.00 -1.04 9.56
CA ASN A 232 -6.32 -0.87 10.85
C ASN A 232 -7.04 -1.65 11.96
N ARG A 233 -8.37 -1.81 11.84
CA ARG A 233 -9.21 -2.54 12.81
C ARG A 233 -8.94 -4.03 12.78
N SER A 234 -8.60 -4.61 11.63
CA SER A 234 -8.26 -6.03 11.53
C SER A 234 -7.07 -6.42 12.42
N PHE A 235 -6.20 -5.48 12.82
CA PHE A 235 -5.14 -5.76 13.80
C PHE A 235 -5.63 -5.92 15.25
N LEU A 236 -6.88 -5.54 15.56
CA LEU A 236 -7.51 -5.81 16.87
C LEU A 236 -7.89 -7.28 17.01
N TYR A 237 -8.06 -7.97 15.88
CA TYR A 237 -8.50 -9.37 15.79
C TYR A 237 -7.35 -10.33 15.51
N GLN A 238 -6.10 -9.91 15.72
CA GLN A 238 -4.94 -10.73 15.43
C GLN A 238 -3.95 -10.75 16.60
N LYS A 239 -3.35 -11.91 16.88
CA LYS A 239 -2.18 -12.01 17.76
C LYS A 239 -0.97 -11.36 17.11
N ILE A 240 0.01 -10.95 17.92
CA ILE A 240 1.29 -10.44 17.40
C ILE A 240 1.90 -11.47 16.45
N ASN A 241 2.13 -11.04 15.20
CA ASN A 241 2.69 -11.86 14.13
C ASN A 241 3.39 -10.96 13.10
N ASP A 242 4.24 -11.57 12.26
CA ASP A 242 5.00 -10.85 11.23
C ASP A 242 4.37 -10.93 9.82
N LEU A 243 3.21 -11.58 9.66
CA LEU A 243 2.54 -11.74 8.35
C LEU A 243 1.98 -10.43 7.79
N SER A 244 1.79 -9.42 8.64
CA SER A 244 1.49 -8.05 8.18
C SER A 244 2.54 -7.53 7.18
N ARG A 245 3.80 -7.99 7.28
CA ARG A 245 4.84 -7.71 6.29
C ARG A 245 4.48 -8.27 4.91
N ASP A 246 3.94 -9.49 4.84
CA ASP A 246 3.53 -10.09 3.57
C ASP A 246 2.22 -9.48 3.04
N PHE A 247 1.21 -9.27 3.89
CA PHE A 247 -0.07 -8.71 3.47
C PHE A 247 0.00 -7.25 3.02
N LEU A 248 0.85 -6.45 3.64
CA LEU A 248 0.92 -5.01 3.42
C LEU A 248 2.23 -4.57 2.77
N LEU A 249 3.36 -4.82 3.43
CA LEU A 249 4.65 -4.23 3.02
C LEU A 249 5.13 -4.83 1.69
N ASN A 250 5.37 -6.14 1.64
CA ASN A 250 5.86 -6.82 0.44
C ASN A 250 4.87 -6.69 -0.72
N GLN A 251 3.56 -6.77 -0.44
CA GLN A 251 2.51 -6.51 -1.42
C GLN A 251 2.58 -5.07 -1.98
N MET A 252 2.80 -4.07 -1.12
CA MET A 252 2.94 -2.67 -1.53
C MET A 252 4.23 -2.44 -2.33
N TYR A 253 5.40 -2.72 -1.73
CA TYR A 253 6.71 -2.36 -2.27
C TYR A 253 7.10 -3.13 -3.53
N HIS A 254 6.80 -4.43 -3.59
CA HIS A 254 7.35 -5.27 -4.64
C HIS A 254 6.35 -5.56 -5.75
N ASN A 255 5.06 -5.26 -5.53
CA ASN A 255 4.01 -5.63 -6.47
C ASN A 255 3.12 -4.45 -6.87
N LEU A 256 2.51 -3.72 -5.93
CA LEU A 256 1.59 -2.63 -6.26
C LEU A 256 2.30 -1.42 -6.86
N THR A 257 3.45 -1.00 -6.31
CA THR A 257 4.22 0.15 -6.82
C THR A 257 4.63 0.01 -8.29
N VAL A 258 4.76 -1.22 -8.78
CA VAL A 258 5.23 -1.54 -10.15
C VAL A 258 4.11 -2.08 -11.05
N VAL A 259 2.84 -1.89 -10.66
CA VAL A 259 1.69 -2.32 -11.48
C VAL A 259 1.60 -1.56 -12.82
N GLY A 260 2.19 -0.37 -12.89
CA GLY A 260 2.22 0.46 -14.11
C GLY A 260 1.08 1.48 -14.22
N ALA A 261 0.30 1.67 -13.15
CA ALA A 261 -0.83 2.59 -13.07
C ALA A 261 -0.90 3.23 -11.68
N PRO A 262 -1.45 4.45 -11.55
CA PRO A 262 -1.69 5.07 -10.25
C PRO A 262 -2.81 4.35 -9.49
N PHE A 263 -2.67 4.27 -8.17
CA PHE A 263 -3.66 3.69 -7.25
C PHE A 263 -3.80 4.56 -6.01
N ASP A 264 -4.96 4.45 -5.35
CA ASP A 264 -5.26 5.16 -4.10
C ASP A 264 -5.41 4.17 -2.94
N VAL A 265 -4.94 4.53 -1.75
CA VAL A 265 -4.96 3.68 -0.56
C VAL A 265 -5.93 4.23 0.49
N TYR A 266 -6.99 3.46 0.77
CA TYR A 266 -8.04 3.80 1.72
C TYR A 266 -8.13 2.84 2.90
N LEU A 267 -8.60 3.34 4.03
CA LEU A 267 -9.07 2.54 5.14
C LEU A 267 -10.44 1.93 4.79
N ASP A 268 -10.68 0.72 5.25
CA ASP A 268 -12.01 0.08 5.20
C ASP A 268 -13.12 0.96 5.76
N THR A 269 -12.86 1.68 6.85
CA THR A 269 -13.81 2.61 7.46
C THR A 269 -14.25 3.75 6.54
N ASP A 270 -13.45 4.11 5.53
CA ASP A 270 -13.80 5.19 4.60
C ASP A 270 -14.98 4.79 3.70
N LEU A 271 -15.22 3.48 3.52
CA LEU A 271 -16.34 2.97 2.73
C LEU A 271 -17.71 3.29 3.35
N ASN A 272 -17.75 3.60 4.65
CA ASN A 272 -18.96 4.00 5.37
C ASN A 272 -19.40 5.43 5.04
N ASP A 273 -18.50 6.26 4.52
CA ASP A 273 -18.80 7.63 4.20
C ASP A 273 -19.43 7.72 2.79
N LYS A 274 -20.60 8.36 2.71
CA LYS A 274 -21.35 8.54 1.46
C LYS A 274 -20.58 9.35 0.41
N ARG A 275 -19.54 10.09 0.80
CA ARG A 275 -18.65 10.84 -0.10
C ARG A 275 -17.60 9.95 -0.76
N PHE A 276 -17.43 8.71 -0.32
CA PHE A 276 -16.46 7.80 -0.92
C PHE A 276 -16.77 7.63 -2.42
N PRO A 277 -15.80 7.86 -3.33
CA PRO A 277 -16.08 7.96 -4.75
C PRO A 277 -16.10 6.58 -5.42
N PHE A 278 -17.12 5.77 -5.12
CA PHE A 278 -17.24 4.41 -5.66
C PHE A 278 -17.15 4.38 -7.20
N ASP A 279 -17.84 5.28 -7.90
CA ASP A 279 -17.91 5.30 -9.37
C ASP A 279 -16.57 5.66 -10.06
N LYS A 280 -15.55 6.07 -9.30
CA LYS A 280 -14.22 6.38 -9.84
C LYS A 280 -13.40 5.13 -10.12
N TYR A 281 -13.57 4.08 -9.32
CA TYR A 281 -12.68 2.92 -9.33
C TYR A 281 -13.27 1.78 -10.15
N LYS A 282 -12.39 1.05 -10.84
CA LYS A 282 -12.72 -0.15 -11.61
C LYS A 282 -12.20 -1.41 -10.95
N LEU A 283 -11.13 -1.28 -10.16
CA LEU A 283 -10.47 -2.35 -9.44
C LEU A 283 -10.35 -1.99 -7.97
N TYR A 284 -10.80 -2.91 -7.12
CA TYR A 284 -10.66 -2.85 -5.67
C TYR A 284 -9.78 -4.00 -5.20
N ILE A 285 -8.79 -3.72 -4.35
CA ILE A 285 -7.85 -4.72 -3.83
C ILE A 285 -7.88 -4.66 -2.30
N PHE A 286 -8.42 -5.68 -1.66
CA PHE A 286 -8.51 -5.81 -0.21
C PHE A 286 -7.29 -6.57 0.31
N LEU A 287 -6.45 -5.91 1.10
CA LEU A 287 -5.16 -6.47 1.53
C LEU A 287 -5.27 -7.30 2.81
N ASN A 288 -5.61 -6.65 3.92
CA ASN A 288 -5.63 -7.25 5.27
C ASN A 288 -7.00 -7.11 5.94
N ASN A 289 -8.07 -6.99 5.15
CA ASN A 289 -9.45 -6.75 5.58
C ASN A 289 -10.10 -8.00 6.18
N PHE A 290 -9.52 -8.54 7.24
CA PHE A 290 -9.94 -9.80 7.84
C PHE A 290 -11.19 -9.66 8.70
N TYR A 291 -11.33 -8.51 9.37
CA TYR A 291 -12.56 -8.13 10.06
C TYR A 291 -13.32 -7.10 9.23
N LEU A 292 -14.60 -7.38 8.98
CA LEU A 292 -15.54 -6.48 8.33
C LEU A 292 -16.91 -6.60 9.02
N PRO A 293 -17.46 -5.52 9.60
CA PRO A 293 -18.80 -5.55 10.17
C PRO A 293 -19.86 -5.67 9.07
N ASP A 294 -21.04 -6.17 9.42
CA ASP A 294 -22.09 -6.48 8.44
C ASP A 294 -22.52 -5.27 7.61
N GLY A 295 -22.60 -4.09 8.23
CA GLY A 295 -22.91 -2.85 7.52
C GLY A 295 -21.93 -2.53 6.39
N GLU A 296 -20.63 -2.78 6.59
CA GLU A 296 -19.61 -2.57 5.57
C GLU A 296 -19.65 -3.65 4.49
N ARG A 297 -19.95 -4.90 4.86
CA ARG A 297 -20.12 -6.00 3.90
C ARG A 297 -21.27 -5.71 2.94
N GLU A 298 -22.36 -5.16 3.44
CA GLU A 298 -23.50 -4.73 2.62
C GLU A 298 -23.14 -3.54 1.73
N LEU A 299 -22.37 -2.56 2.22
CA LEU A 299 -21.86 -1.46 1.39
C LEU A 299 -20.92 -1.93 0.28
N ILE A 300 -20.03 -2.88 0.58
CA ILE A 300 -19.15 -3.52 -0.40
C ILE A 300 -19.98 -4.23 -1.46
N LYS A 301 -20.93 -5.09 -1.06
CA LYS A 301 -21.80 -5.80 -2.02
C LYS A 301 -22.60 -4.83 -2.90
N LYS A 302 -23.15 -3.78 -2.30
CA LYS A 302 -23.99 -2.80 -2.98
C LYS A 302 -23.23 -1.91 -3.94
N ASN A 303 -22.04 -1.42 -3.56
CA ASN A 303 -21.34 -0.36 -4.30
C ASN A 303 -20.09 -0.86 -5.03
N ILE A 304 -19.47 -1.94 -4.57
CA ILE A 304 -18.22 -2.51 -5.13
C ILE A 304 -18.53 -3.75 -5.97
N CYS A 305 -19.34 -4.69 -5.48
CA CYS A 305 -19.69 -5.92 -6.20
C CYS A 305 -20.79 -5.69 -7.26
N THR A 306 -20.61 -4.63 -8.07
CA THR A 306 -21.50 -4.19 -9.14
C THR A 306 -20.71 -3.40 -10.19
N ASN A 307 -21.39 -2.75 -11.15
CA ASN A 307 -20.83 -1.75 -12.08
C ASN A 307 -19.63 -2.22 -12.93
N ASN A 308 -19.56 -3.52 -13.24
CA ASN A 308 -18.45 -4.19 -13.91
C ASN A 308 -17.12 -4.09 -13.17
N ASN A 309 -17.16 -3.76 -11.88
CA ASN A 309 -15.97 -3.66 -11.06
C ASN A 309 -15.31 -5.03 -10.90
N THR A 310 -14.01 -5.00 -10.63
CA THR A 310 -13.25 -6.18 -10.20
C THR A 310 -12.85 -6.00 -8.74
N ALA A 311 -13.07 -7.03 -7.93
CA ALA A 311 -12.61 -7.09 -6.54
C ALA A 311 -11.60 -8.22 -6.37
N VAL A 312 -10.43 -7.89 -5.80
CA VAL A 312 -9.38 -8.82 -5.45
C VAL A 312 -9.35 -8.97 -3.94
N TRP A 313 -9.53 -10.20 -3.47
CA TRP A 313 -9.58 -10.57 -2.07
C TRP A 313 -8.33 -11.35 -1.72
N ILE A 314 -7.52 -10.81 -0.80
CA ILE A 314 -6.35 -11.51 -0.32
C ILE A 314 -6.72 -12.29 0.95
N TYR A 315 -6.45 -13.59 0.91
CA TYR A 315 -6.49 -14.53 2.03
C TYR A 315 -7.84 -14.52 2.77
N ALA A 316 -7.86 -14.12 4.03
CA ALA A 316 -8.99 -14.20 4.95
C ALA A 316 -9.90 -12.97 4.90
N SER A 317 -10.00 -12.30 3.74
CA SER A 317 -10.83 -11.10 3.59
C SER A 317 -12.28 -11.39 4.00
N GLY A 318 -12.77 -10.70 5.04
CA GLY A 318 -14.10 -10.89 5.62
C GLY A 318 -14.29 -12.17 6.43
N TYR A 319 -13.22 -12.80 6.94
CA TYR A 319 -13.33 -13.99 7.78
C TYR A 319 -14.07 -13.73 9.10
N ILE A 320 -13.85 -12.56 9.69
CA ILE A 320 -14.38 -12.16 10.98
C ILE A 320 -15.44 -11.08 10.77
N ASP A 321 -16.59 -11.25 11.40
CA ASP A 321 -17.64 -10.22 11.54
C ASP A 321 -17.83 -9.85 13.01
N ASP A 322 -18.92 -9.15 13.33
CA ASP A 322 -19.19 -8.70 14.70
C ASP A 322 -19.52 -9.84 15.67
N GLU A 323 -19.99 -10.98 15.15
CA GLU A 323 -20.48 -12.09 15.96
C GLU A 323 -19.52 -13.27 15.95
N ASN A 324 -18.84 -13.54 14.82
CA ASN A 324 -18.13 -14.78 14.61
C ASN A 324 -16.94 -14.72 13.64
N ALA A 325 -16.10 -15.75 13.71
CA ALA A 325 -15.03 -15.99 12.74
C ALA A 325 -15.27 -17.32 12.01
N GLN A 326 -15.83 -17.25 10.80
CA GLN A 326 -16.26 -18.44 10.06
C GLN A 326 -15.91 -18.37 8.57
N VAL A 327 -15.56 -19.53 7.99
CA VAL A 327 -15.16 -19.64 6.58
C VAL A 327 -16.29 -19.23 5.62
N ARG A 328 -17.54 -19.48 6.03
CA ARG A 328 -18.72 -19.03 5.29
C ARG A 328 -18.73 -17.52 5.08
N ASN A 329 -18.15 -16.75 6.01
CA ASN A 329 -18.14 -15.29 5.94
C ASN A 329 -17.30 -14.81 4.74
N ILE A 330 -16.17 -15.47 4.48
CA ILE A 330 -15.36 -15.26 3.28
C ILE A 330 -16.18 -15.61 2.03
N SER A 331 -16.88 -16.73 2.07
CA SER A 331 -17.68 -17.20 0.92
C SER A 331 -18.81 -16.23 0.58
N ASP A 332 -19.52 -15.73 1.59
CA ASP A 332 -20.63 -14.79 1.44
C ASP A 332 -20.18 -13.40 0.94
N LEU A 333 -18.99 -12.96 1.33
CA LEU A 333 -18.42 -11.69 0.87
C LEU A 333 -17.92 -11.80 -0.58
N THR A 334 -17.16 -12.85 -0.88
CA THR A 334 -16.45 -13.00 -2.15
C THR A 334 -17.30 -13.64 -3.24
N GLY A 335 -18.40 -14.30 -2.86
CA GLY A 335 -19.24 -15.10 -3.73
C GLY A 335 -18.56 -16.36 -4.28
N ILE A 336 -17.41 -16.74 -3.73
CA ILE A 336 -16.63 -17.93 -4.07
C ILE A 336 -16.71 -18.88 -2.87
N ASN A 337 -17.10 -20.13 -3.06
CA ASN A 337 -17.07 -21.10 -1.97
C ASN A 337 -15.63 -21.39 -1.52
N ILE A 338 -15.33 -21.08 -0.26
CA ILE A 338 -14.03 -21.27 0.37
C ILE A 338 -14.16 -22.34 1.46
N SER A 339 -13.18 -23.23 1.55
CA SER A 339 -13.02 -24.18 2.65
C SER A 339 -11.78 -23.87 3.47
N LYS A 340 -11.68 -24.47 4.66
CA LYS A 340 -10.52 -24.37 5.54
C LYS A 340 -9.79 -25.70 5.58
N TYR A 341 -8.47 -25.62 5.50
CA TYR A 341 -7.59 -26.76 5.72
C TYR A 341 -7.21 -26.83 7.20
N GLU A 342 -7.44 -27.99 7.79
CA GLU A 342 -7.03 -28.29 9.16
C GLU A 342 -5.54 -28.67 9.17
N GLY A 343 -4.70 -27.78 9.68
CA GLY A 343 -3.27 -28.03 9.90
C GLY A 343 -2.36 -26.87 9.52
N ARG A 344 -1.12 -26.95 10.01
CA ARG A 344 -0.08 -25.95 9.80
C ARG A 344 0.69 -26.17 8.52
N LEU A 345 0.72 -25.17 7.65
CA LEU A 345 1.59 -25.17 6.47
C LEU A 345 2.62 -24.06 6.57
N SER A 346 3.88 -24.40 6.33
CA SER A 346 4.98 -23.44 6.16
C SER A 346 5.32 -23.28 4.69
N ARG A 347 5.90 -22.13 4.33
CA ARG A 347 6.28 -21.79 2.94
C ARG A 347 5.14 -22.02 1.94
N LEU A 348 3.92 -21.63 2.30
CA LEU A 348 2.76 -21.79 1.44
C LEU A 348 2.93 -20.89 0.21
N LYS A 349 3.06 -21.49 -0.98
CA LYS A 349 3.21 -20.77 -2.25
C LYS A 349 2.03 -21.02 -3.17
N CYS A 350 1.45 -19.97 -3.72
CA CYS A 350 0.61 -20.06 -4.89
C CYS A 350 1.46 -20.15 -6.16
N VAL A 351 1.13 -21.11 -7.01
CA VAL A 351 1.72 -21.32 -8.34
C VAL A 351 0.62 -21.19 -9.37
N ILE A 352 0.83 -20.37 -10.40
CA ILE A 352 -0.13 -20.22 -11.50
C ILE A 352 -0.11 -21.50 -12.33
N THR A 353 -1.29 -22.04 -12.65
CA THR A 353 -1.45 -23.29 -13.40
C THR A 353 -2.31 -23.13 -14.64
N ASN A 354 -3.04 -22.02 -14.76
CA ASN A 354 -3.83 -21.68 -15.93
C ASN A 354 -3.31 -20.39 -16.56
N TYR A 355 -2.81 -20.46 -17.79
CA TYR A 355 -2.28 -19.32 -18.56
C TYR A 355 -3.20 -18.91 -19.73
N MET A 356 -4.42 -19.45 -19.78
CA MET A 356 -5.40 -19.19 -20.84
C MET A 356 -6.43 -18.12 -20.44
N ASP A 357 -6.42 -17.65 -19.19
CA ASP A 357 -7.25 -16.51 -18.78
C ASP A 357 -6.57 -15.20 -19.10
N LYS A 358 -7.32 -14.16 -19.49
CA LYS A 358 -6.75 -12.82 -19.73
C LYS A 358 -5.98 -12.26 -18.52
N THR A 359 -6.34 -12.69 -17.30
CA THR A 359 -5.63 -12.26 -16.09
C THR A 359 -4.28 -12.96 -15.88
N THR A 360 -4.02 -14.06 -16.56
CA THR A 360 -2.78 -14.86 -16.42
C THR A 360 -2.05 -15.12 -17.75
N GLU A 361 -2.63 -14.71 -18.87
CA GLU A 361 -2.06 -14.84 -20.20
C GLU A 361 -0.73 -14.06 -20.30
N GLY A 362 0.25 -14.67 -20.97
CA GLY A 362 1.58 -14.09 -21.16
C GLY A 362 2.45 -14.01 -19.91
N MET A 363 1.98 -14.49 -18.75
CA MET A 363 2.78 -14.50 -17.53
C MET A 363 3.92 -15.55 -17.59
N PRO A 364 5.09 -15.26 -16.99
CA PRO A 364 6.14 -16.26 -16.81
C PRO A 364 5.68 -17.49 -16.02
N THR A 365 6.10 -18.68 -16.46
CA THR A 365 5.64 -19.97 -15.89
C THR A 365 6.31 -20.36 -14.57
N ASN A 366 7.37 -19.66 -14.18
CA ASN A 366 8.15 -19.92 -12.98
C ASN A 366 7.74 -19.06 -11.78
N ILE A 367 6.69 -18.23 -11.91
CA ILE A 367 6.25 -17.34 -10.84
C ILE A 367 5.58 -18.15 -9.72
N ARG A 368 6.10 -17.95 -8.50
CA ARG A 368 5.54 -18.47 -7.26
C ARG A 368 5.50 -17.36 -6.25
N PHE A 369 4.41 -17.25 -5.50
CA PHE A 369 4.25 -16.19 -4.52
C PHE A 369 3.55 -16.67 -3.25
N GLY A 370 3.72 -15.96 -2.15
CA GLY A 370 3.24 -16.35 -0.83
C GLY A 370 4.33 -16.16 0.24
N PRO A 371 3.97 -16.28 1.52
CA PRO A 371 4.89 -16.02 2.63
C PRO A 371 5.98 -17.08 2.73
N GLU A 372 7.10 -16.74 3.36
CA GLU A 372 8.10 -17.73 3.81
C GLU A 372 7.74 -18.32 5.17
N GLN A 373 7.07 -17.52 6.01
CA GLN A 373 6.64 -17.91 7.33
C GLN A 373 5.38 -18.81 7.28
N PRO A 374 5.08 -19.56 8.35
CA PRO A 374 3.82 -20.29 8.47
C PRO A 374 2.60 -19.35 8.34
N LEU A 375 1.63 -19.78 7.53
CA LEU A 375 0.36 -19.06 7.33
C LEU A 375 -0.77 -19.91 7.90
N GLU A 376 -1.50 -19.37 8.87
CA GLU A 376 -2.63 -20.05 9.50
C GLU A 376 -3.74 -19.06 9.86
N PRO A 377 -5.02 -19.42 9.66
CA PRO A 377 -5.51 -20.69 9.09
C PRO A 377 -5.35 -20.76 7.57
N VAL A 378 -5.17 -21.96 7.01
CA VAL A 378 -5.07 -22.09 5.54
C VAL A 378 -6.47 -22.19 4.93
N PHE A 379 -6.79 -21.31 3.99
CA PHE A 379 -8.05 -21.32 3.25
C PHE A 379 -7.82 -21.81 1.82
N LEU A 380 -8.82 -22.47 1.23
CA LEU A 380 -8.76 -23.11 -0.08
C LEU A 380 -10.01 -22.81 -0.90
N VAL A 381 -9.87 -22.79 -2.22
CA VAL A 381 -11.03 -22.71 -3.12
C VAL A 381 -11.71 -24.07 -3.17
N ASP A 382 -12.99 -24.10 -2.84
CA ASP A 382 -13.87 -25.28 -2.91
C ASP A 382 -15.16 -24.96 -3.69
N ASP A 383 -15.02 -24.18 -4.75
CA ASP A 383 -16.12 -23.78 -5.62
C ASP A 383 -15.98 -24.43 -7.00
N PRO A 384 -16.84 -25.39 -7.39
CA PRO A 384 -16.76 -26.02 -8.69
C PRO A 384 -17.16 -25.07 -9.84
N THR A 385 -17.75 -23.92 -9.54
CA THR A 385 -18.24 -22.95 -10.53
C THR A 385 -17.20 -21.90 -10.94
N VAL A 386 -16.06 -21.84 -10.26
CA VAL A 386 -15.00 -20.88 -10.57
C VAL A 386 -14.00 -21.43 -11.57
N LYS A 387 -13.29 -20.52 -12.22
CA LYS A 387 -12.08 -20.87 -12.94
C LYS A 387 -10.88 -20.79 -12.00
N VAL A 388 -10.24 -21.93 -11.76
CA VAL A 388 -8.98 -22.00 -11.00
C VAL A 388 -7.86 -21.48 -11.90
N LEU A 389 -7.13 -20.47 -11.39
CA LEU A 389 -5.98 -19.86 -12.04
C LEU A 389 -4.65 -20.39 -11.50
N GLY A 390 -4.64 -20.81 -10.24
CA GLY A 390 -3.45 -21.31 -9.57
C GLY A 390 -3.76 -22.15 -8.35
N GLU A 391 -2.74 -22.85 -7.88
CA GLU A 391 -2.82 -23.78 -6.76
C GLU A 391 -1.85 -23.37 -5.66
N LEU A 392 -2.32 -23.49 -4.42
CA LEU A 392 -1.48 -23.43 -3.24
C LEU A 392 -0.69 -24.72 -3.11
N THR A 393 0.59 -24.56 -2.83
CA THR A 393 1.57 -25.63 -2.71
C THR A 393 2.39 -25.44 -1.43
N SER A 394 2.69 -26.53 -0.75
CA SER A 394 3.69 -26.56 0.32
C SER A 394 4.33 -27.94 0.34
N THR A 395 5.63 -28.00 0.64
CA THR A 395 6.39 -29.26 0.75
C THR A 395 6.67 -29.66 2.19
N THR A 396 6.16 -28.90 3.17
CA THR A 396 6.48 -29.06 4.59
C THR A 396 5.25 -28.79 5.44
N ASN A 397 4.88 -29.75 6.29
CA ASN A 397 4.17 -29.47 7.54
C ASN A 397 5.19 -29.53 8.69
N GLU A 398 4.88 -29.00 9.87
CA GLU A 398 5.86 -28.97 10.98
C GLU A 398 6.33 -30.39 11.41
N ASP A 399 5.55 -31.41 11.07
CA ASP A 399 5.78 -32.82 11.44
C ASP A 399 6.37 -33.69 10.32
N GLY A 400 6.71 -33.14 9.14
CA GLY A 400 7.27 -33.93 8.02
C GLY A 400 7.34 -33.27 6.63
N ILE A 401 7.81 -34.06 5.65
CA ILE A 401 7.76 -33.69 4.23
C ILE A 401 6.45 -34.21 3.65
N TYR A 402 5.56 -33.29 3.28
CA TYR A 402 4.25 -33.58 2.70
C TYR A 402 4.03 -32.68 1.48
N THR A 403 3.53 -33.24 0.39
CA THR A 403 3.20 -32.43 -0.80
C THR A 403 1.73 -32.00 -0.72
N PHE A 404 1.52 -30.79 -0.24
CA PHE A 404 0.23 -30.12 -0.28
C PHE A 404 0.03 -29.48 -1.66
N ARG A 405 -1.11 -29.73 -2.30
CA ARG A 405 -1.51 -29.07 -3.55
C ARG A 405 -3.03 -28.95 -3.65
N LYS A 406 -3.54 -27.72 -3.64
CA LYS A 406 -4.99 -27.44 -3.68
C LYS A 406 -5.28 -26.14 -4.42
N PRO A 407 -6.45 -25.97 -5.06
CA PRO A 407 -6.85 -24.70 -5.66
C PRO A 407 -6.75 -23.54 -4.67
N GLY A 408 -6.10 -22.44 -5.07
CA GLY A 408 -6.03 -21.28 -4.19
C GLY A 408 -5.70 -19.93 -4.83
N LEU A 409 -5.79 -19.85 -6.15
CA LEU A 409 -6.06 -18.61 -6.87
C LEU A 409 -7.21 -18.88 -7.84
N ALA A 410 -8.31 -18.15 -7.73
CA ALA A 410 -9.49 -18.36 -8.55
C ALA A 410 -10.13 -17.05 -8.99
N ILE A 411 -10.85 -17.13 -10.11
CA ILE A 411 -11.66 -16.05 -10.66
C ILE A 411 -13.09 -16.52 -10.90
N LYS A 412 -14.05 -15.70 -10.47
CA LYS A 412 -15.48 -15.85 -10.74
C LYS A 412 -15.99 -14.57 -11.40
N ARG A 413 -16.51 -14.70 -12.62
CA ARG A 413 -17.12 -13.57 -13.36
C ARG A 413 -18.63 -13.64 -13.16
N PHE A 414 -19.17 -12.68 -12.41
CA PHE A 414 -20.61 -12.49 -12.25
C PHE A 414 -21.15 -11.64 -13.40
N ALA A 415 -22.47 -11.45 -13.45
CA ALA A 415 -23.12 -10.69 -14.52
C ALA A 415 -22.62 -9.23 -14.62
N ASN A 416 -22.35 -8.59 -13.49
CA ASN A 416 -22.03 -7.17 -13.39
C ASN A 416 -20.80 -6.88 -12.52
N TRP A 417 -19.96 -7.87 -12.19
CA TRP A 417 -18.68 -7.68 -11.49
C TRP A 417 -17.81 -8.94 -11.57
N THR A 418 -16.55 -8.85 -11.17
CA THR A 418 -15.61 -9.97 -11.14
C THR A 418 -15.00 -10.11 -9.75
N SER A 419 -15.01 -11.33 -9.22
CA SER A 419 -14.36 -11.70 -7.96
C SER A 419 -13.09 -12.50 -8.22
N ILE A 420 -11.96 -12.07 -7.66
CA ILE A 420 -10.70 -12.79 -7.71
C ILE A 420 -10.25 -13.03 -6.28
N TRP A 421 -10.03 -14.28 -5.91
CA TRP A 421 -9.58 -14.65 -4.57
C TRP A 421 -8.22 -15.33 -4.63
N SER A 422 -7.32 -14.93 -3.74
CA SER A 422 -6.00 -15.54 -3.58
C SER A 422 -5.79 -15.96 -2.13
N GLY A 423 -5.57 -17.26 -1.90
CA GLY A 423 -5.30 -17.80 -0.56
C GLY A 423 -3.90 -17.50 -0.03
N ALA A 424 -3.03 -16.92 -0.85
CA ALA A 424 -1.71 -16.44 -0.42
C ALA A 424 -1.56 -14.93 -0.71
N PRO A 425 -0.88 -14.17 0.18
CA PRO A 425 -0.44 -12.80 -0.09
C PRO A 425 0.70 -12.73 -1.10
N ASN A 426 1.15 -11.50 -1.42
CA ASN A 426 2.24 -11.20 -2.37
C ASN A 426 1.89 -11.48 -3.84
N LEU A 427 0.67 -11.13 -4.26
CA LEU A 427 0.26 -11.24 -5.67
C LEU A 427 1.26 -10.48 -6.55
N PRO A 428 1.88 -11.14 -7.55
CA PRO A 428 2.93 -10.55 -8.40
C PRO A 428 2.44 -9.33 -9.19
N SER A 429 3.34 -8.38 -9.46
CA SER A 429 3.05 -7.18 -10.27
C SER A 429 2.43 -7.50 -11.63
N SER A 430 2.93 -8.52 -12.31
CA SER A 430 2.42 -8.97 -13.62
C SER A 430 0.99 -9.52 -13.54
N LEU A 431 0.65 -10.26 -12.48
CA LEU A 431 -0.72 -10.70 -12.22
C LEU A 431 -1.63 -9.49 -11.95
N LEU A 432 -1.21 -8.60 -11.06
CA LEU A 432 -1.98 -7.39 -10.73
C LEU A 432 -2.20 -6.50 -11.95
N ARG A 433 -1.19 -6.36 -12.81
CA ARG A 433 -1.28 -5.59 -14.05
C ARG A 433 -2.27 -6.21 -15.02
N ASN A 434 -2.22 -7.51 -15.23
CA ASN A 434 -3.18 -8.21 -16.10
C ASN A 434 -4.61 -8.12 -15.54
N ILE A 435 -4.78 -8.22 -14.21
CA ILE A 435 -6.07 -7.99 -13.54
C ILE A 435 -6.55 -6.56 -13.77
N ALA A 436 -5.69 -5.56 -13.57
CA ALA A 436 -6.00 -4.15 -13.78
C ALA A 436 -6.39 -3.87 -15.24
N GLN A 437 -5.66 -4.40 -16.21
CA GLN A 437 -6.00 -4.32 -17.63
C GLN A 437 -7.35 -4.97 -17.93
N SER A 438 -7.61 -6.17 -17.39
CA SER A 438 -8.89 -6.86 -17.54
C SER A 438 -10.05 -6.10 -16.90
N ALA A 439 -9.80 -5.33 -15.84
CA ALA A 439 -10.77 -4.44 -15.20
C ALA A 439 -10.95 -3.09 -15.95
N GLY A 440 -10.19 -2.86 -17.03
CA GLY A 440 -10.25 -1.61 -17.80
C GLY A 440 -9.48 -0.44 -17.19
N VAL A 441 -8.55 -0.71 -16.27
CA VAL A 441 -7.60 0.29 -15.77
C VAL A 441 -6.57 0.60 -16.87
N HIS A 442 -6.26 1.88 -17.06
CA HIS A 442 -5.22 2.30 -18.00
C HIS A 442 -3.83 2.03 -17.42
N ILE A 443 -3.02 1.22 -18.13
CA ILE A 443 -1.63 0.97 -17.78
C ILE A 443 -0.73 1.89 -18.60
N TYR A 444 0.03 2.74 -17.92
CA TYR A 444 0.96 3.67 -18.54
C TYR A 444 2.24 2.99 -19.00
N SER A 445 2.76 2.04 -18.22
CA SER A 445 3.98 1.29 -18.55
C SER A 445 3.90 -0.13 -17.98
N ASP A 446 4.43 -1.11 -18.71
CA ASP A 446 4.49 -2.53 -18.32
C ASP A 446 5.91 -2.98 -17.92
N SER A 447 6.82 -2.03 -17.73
CA SER A 447 8.26 -2.20 -17.52
C SER A 447 8.70 -2.44 -16.07
N ASP A 448 7.78 -2.73 -15.16
CA ASP A 448 8.03 -2.91 -13.71
C ASP A 448 8.76 -1.70 -13.04
N ASP A 449 8.50 -0.49 -13.55
CA ASP A 449 8.90 0.76 -12.91
C ASP A 449 7.77 1.33 -12.06
N GLN A 450 8.10 2.24 -11.16
CA GLN A 450 7.07 2.98 -10.44
C GLN A 450 6.53 4.13 -11.27
N VAL A 451 5.20 4.12 -11.45
CA VAL A 451 4.46 5.15 -12.19
C VAL A 451 3.67 6.02 -11.20
N PHE A 452 3.77 7.33 -11.39
CA PHE A 452 2.88 8.32 -10.77
C PHE A 452 2.16 9.07 -11.87
N ALA A 453 0.84 9.19 -11.76
CA ALA A 453 0.06 9.94 -12.74
C ALA A 453 -1.14 10.62 -12.09
N SER A 454 -1.32 11.88 -12.44
CA SER A 454 -2.52 12.68 -12.19
C SER A 454 -3.06 13.19 -13.53
N GLN A 455 -4.08 14.05 -13.52
CA GLN A 455 -4.60 14.64 -14.75
C GLN A 455 -3.54 15.45 -15.50
N ARG A 456 -2.60 16.07 -14.77
CA ARG A 456 -1.64 17.03 -15.33
C ARG A 456 -0.18 16.66 -15.15
N ILE A 457 0.12 15.59 -14.44
CA ILE A 457 1.49 15.17 -14.17
C ILE A 457 1.62 13.70 -14.50
N PHE A 458 2.70 13.36 -15.19
CA PHE A 458 3.17 12.01 -15.33
C PHE A 458 4.61 11.91 -14.82
N SER A 459 4.91 10.85 -14.09
CA SER A 459 6.27 10.53 -13.70
C SER A 459 6.50 9.03 -13.71
N LEU A 460 7.73 8.64 -14.03
CA LEU A 460 8.21 7.27 -13.98
C LEU A 460 9.60 7.26 -13.38
N HIS A 461 9.84 6.42 -12.38
CA HIS A 461 11.16 6.19 -11.81
C HIS A 461 11.66 4.80 -12.21
N ALA A 462 12.75 4.77 -12.98
CA ALA A 462 13.19 3.56 -13.64
C ALA A 462 13.95 2.61 -12.69
N ARG A 463 13.49 1.35 -12.62
CA ARG A 463 14.11 0.31 -11.77
C ARG A 463 15.36 -0.31 -12.40
N TYR A 464 15.39 -0.36 -13.73
CA TYR A 464 16.45 -0.97 -14.52
C TYR A 464 16.70 -0.15 -15.80
N ASP A 465 17.86 -0.33 -16.43
CA ASP A 465 18.11 0.22 -17.77
C ASP A 465 17.16 -0.40 -18.81
N GLY A 466 16.71 0.38 -19.79
CA GLY A 466 16.08 -0.18 -20.98
C GLY A 466 15.10 0.73 -21.69
N MET A 467 14.56 0.22 -22.80
CA MET A 467 13.50 0.89 -23.55
C MET A 467 12.18 0.85 -22.78
N ARG A 468 11.51 2.00 -22.70
CA ARG A 468 10.16 2.15 -22.14
C ARG A 468 9.18 2.51 -23.24
N THR A 469 7.98 1.93 -23.19
CA THR A 469 6.84 2.35 -24.00
C THR A 469 5.79 2.91 -23.06
N ILE A 470 5.68 4.23 -23.02
CA ILE A 470 4.77 4.95 -22.13
C ILE A 470 3.52 5.30 -22.92
N LYS A 471 2.36 4.87 -22.43
CA LYS A 471 1.05 5.06 -23.07
C LYS A 471 0.18 6.00 -22.25
N PHE A 472 -0.45 6.96 -22.91
CA PHE A 472 -1.38 7.92 -22.30
C PHE A 472 -2.82 7.59 -22.71
N PRO A 473 -3.82 7.86 -21.86
CA PRO A 473 -5.22 7.54 -22.16
C PRO A 473 -5.80 8.40 -23.30
N GLN A 474 -5.16 9.52 -23.62
CA GLN A 474 -5.50 10.43 -24.71
C GLN A 474 -4.23 11.08 -25.24
N LYS A 475 -4.30 11.66 -26.45
CA LYS A 475 -3.21 12.47 -26.98
C LYS A 475 -2.98 13.69 -26.10
N THR A 476 -1.73 13.93 -25.73
CA THR A 476 -1.31 15.06 -24.89
C THR A 476 0.06 15.56 -25.34
N SER A 477 0.43 16.76 -24.89
CA SER A 477 1.80 17.25 -25.02
C SER A 477 2.55 17.08 -23.71
N LEU A 478 3.80 16.63 -23.80
CA LEU A 478 4.63 16.27 -22.65
C LEU A 478 5.72 17.32 -22.51
N TYR A 479 5.61 18.17 -21.49
CA TYR A 479 6.60 19.19 -21.19
C TYR A 479 7.49 18.75 -20.02
N ASP A 480 8.80 18.74 -20.22
CA ASP A 480 9.76 18.51 -19.15
C ASP A 480 10.14 19.86 -18.50
N PRO A 481 9.70 20.12 -17.25
CA PRO A 481 9.96 21.38 -16.58
C PRO A 481 11.42 21.55 -16.16
N PHE A 482 12.22 20.49 -16.10
CA PHE A 482 13.65 20.57 -15.78
C PHE A 482 14.48 20.83 -17.04
N ALA A 483 14.15 20.16 -18.14
CA ALA A 483 14.82 20.37 -19.43
C ALA A 483 14.27 21.58 -20.22
N LYS A 484 13.18 22.20 -19.74
CA LYS A 484 12.50 23.36 -20.34
C LYS A 484 12.14 23.17 -21.81
N ARG A 485 11.69 21.96 -22.16
CA ARG A 485 11.32 21.60 -23.54
C ARG A 485 10.20 20.58 -23.59
N TYR A 486 9.49 20.56 -24.72
CA TYR A 486 8.59 19.46 -25.03
C TYR A 486 9.38 18.21 -25.38
N ILE A 487 9.05 17.10 -24.74
CA ILE A 487 9.54 15.76 -25.09
C ILE A 487 8.78 15.22 -26.29
N ALA A 488 7.46 15.43 -26.31
CA ALA A 488 6.59 15.11 -27.43
C ALA A 488 5.37 16.05 -27.43
N ARG A 489 4.71 16.17 -28.59
CA ARG A 489 3.48 16.95 -28.76
C ARG A 489 2.41 16.09 -29.41
N ASN A 490 1.16 16.23 -28.95
CA ASN A 490 -0.01 15.56 -29.52
C ASN A 490 0.18 14.05 -29.75
N THR A 491 0.71 13.35 -28.75
CA THR A 491 0.94 11.90 -28.78
C THR A 491 0.25 11.21 -27.62
N ASP A 492 -0.16 9.97 -27.84
CA ASP A 492 -0.63 9.04 -26.81
C ASP A 492 0.42 7.97 -26.48
N VAL A 493 1.59 8.00 -27.15
CA VAL A 493 2.68 7.05 -26.91
C VAL A 493 4.05 7.71 -27.04
N VAL A 494 4.95 7.36 -26.13
CA VAL A 494 6.37 7.70 -26.22
C VAL A 494 7.22 6.46 -26.02
N LYS A 495 8.26 6.33 -26.84
CA LYS A 495 9.28 5.30 -26.70
C LYS A 495 10.63 5.95 -26.47
N MET A 496 11.29 5.60 -25.38
CA MET A 496 12.61 6.14 -25.07
C MET A 496 13.41 5.18 -24.20
N PHE A 497 14.73 5.27 -24.29
CA PHE A 497 15.62 4.59 -23.36
C PHE A 497 15.68 5.37 -22.06
N VAL A 498 15.57 4.69 -20.93
CA VAL A 498 15.65 5.28 -19.59
C VAL A 498 16.67 4.47 -18.80
N LYS A 499 17.58 5.15 -18.09
CA LYS A 499 18.57 4.49 -17.24
C LYS A 499 17.98 4.13 -15.88
N LYS A 500 18.49 3.08 -15.25
CA LYS A 500 18.21 2.74 -13.85
C LYS A 500 18.43 3.98 -12.99
N GLY A 501 17.46 4.26 -12.13
CA GLY A 501 17.50 5.38 -11.20
C GLY A 501 17.08 6.72 -11.80
N GLU A 502 16.91 6.82 -13.12
CA GLU A 502 16.42 8.03 -13.76
C GLU A 502 14.94 8.25 -13.45
N THR A 503 14.56 9.50 -13.20
CA THR A 503 13.15 9.90 -13.01
C THR A 503 12.71 10.82 -14.13
N LEU A 504 11.75 10.35 -14.91
CA LEU A 504 10.97 11.18 -15.82
C LEU A 504 9.92 11.94 -15.01
N LEU A 505 9.76 13.24 -15.26
CA LEU A 505 8.68 14.03 -14.69
C LEU A 505 8.21 15.03 -15.74
N TRP A 506 6.96 14.89 -16.18
CA TRP A 506 6.38 15.69 -17.24
C TRP A 506 5.08 16.34 -16.79
N VAL A 507 4.91 17.59 -17.20
CA VAL A 507 3.63 18.29 -17.17
C VAL A 507 2.87 17.91 -18.45
N LEU A 508 1.62 17.50 -18.28
CA LEU A 508 0.71 17.13 -19.35
C LEU A 508 -0.15 18.34 -19.73
N GLU A 509 -0.22 18.62 -21.03
CA GLU A 509 -0.98 19.72 -21.63
C GLU A 509 -2.00 19.23 -22.64
#